data_AF-U4QZU1-F1
#
_entry.id   AF-U4QZU1-F1
#
_cell.length_a   1.000
_cell.length_b   1.000
_cell.length_c   1.000
_cell.angle_alpha   90.00
_cell.angle_beta   90.00
_cell.angle_gamma   90.00
#
_symmetry.space_group_name_H-M   'P 1'
#
loop_
_entity.id
_entity.type
_entity.pdbx_description
1 polymer ?
#
loop_
_entity_poly.entity_id
_entity_poly.type
_entity_poly.pdbx_seq_one_letter_code
_entity_poly.pdbx_strand_id
1 'polypeptide(L)' 'MSSRYKKANGQDSVPKEKDVDHTVDLQLGGADDILNMNPLNSSVNRSLGSQIQNKIKNDPIGTKYGKYTIK' A
#
# COMPACT_ATOMS: atom_id res chain seq x y z
N MET A 1 -10.33 2.55 -1.25
CA MET A 1 -9.67 1.45 -2.00
C MET A 1 -10.37 0.12 -1.77
N SER A 2 -10.66 -0.23 -0.52
CA SER A 2 -11.47 -1.41 -0.14
C SER A 2 -12.77 -1.61 -0.94
N SER A 3 -13.56 -0.56 -1.19
CA SER A 3 -14.80 -0.66 -2.00
C SER A 3 -14.53 -1.02 -3.47
N ARG A 4 -13.51 -0.44 -4.11
CA ARG A 4 -13.10 -0.76 -5.50
C ARG A 4 -12.59 -2.21 -5.61
N TYR A 5 -11.77 -2.64 -4.65
CA TYR A 5 -11.24 -4.00 -4.61
C TYR A 5 -12.33 -5.05 -4.38
N LYS A 6 -13.27 -4.81 -3.46
CA LYS A 6 -14.43 -5.69 -3.23
C LYS A 6 -15.35 -5.79 -4.46
N LYS A 7 -15.51 -4.68 -5.19
CA LYS A 7 -16.30 -4.68 -6.44
C LYS A 7 -15.67 -5.55 -7.53
N ALA A 8 -14.35 -5.66 -7.56
CA ALA A 8 -13.62 -6.44 -8.55
C ALA A 8 -13.40 -7.91 -8.16
N ASN A 9 -13.11 -8.18 -6.88
CA ASN A 9 -12.75 -9.51 -6.41
C ASN A 9 -13.87 -10.23 -5.65
N GLY A 10 -14.94 -9.53 -5.25
CA GLY A 10 -16.02 -10.05 -4.40
C GLY A 10 -16.10 -9.39 -3.02
N GLN A 11 -17.29 -9.44 -2.40
CA GLN A 11 -17.54 -8.77 -1.12
C GLN A 11 -16.82 -9.46 0.06
N ASP A 12 -16.61 -10.77 -0.05
CA ASP A 12 -15.91 -11.63 0.92
C ASP A 12 -14.39 -11.70 0.71
N SER A 13 -13.88 -11.01 -0.31
CA SER A 13 -12.47 -11.07 -0.73
C SER A 13 -11.54 -10.28 0.19
N VAL A 14 -12.11 -9.61 1.19
CA VAL A 14 -11.40 -8.88 2.24
C VAL A 14 -11.88 -9.43 3.59
N PRO A 15 -11.08 -10.30 4.23
CA PRO A 15 -11.37 -10.79 5.58
C PRO A 15 -11.50 -9.64 6.57
N LYS A 16 -12.27 -9.84 7.64
CA LYS A 16 -12.63 -8.80 8.63
C LYS A 16 -11.43 -8.16 9.36
N GLU A 17 -10.28 -8.83 9.34
CA GLU A 17 -9.01 -8.41 9.97
C GLU A 17 -7.94 -7.97 8.95
N LYS A 18 -8.35 -7.80 7.70
CA LYS A 18 -7.47 -7.34 6.62
C LYS A 18 -7.99 -6.03 6.05
N ASP A 19 -7.05 -5.13 5.78
CA ASP A 19 -7.29 -3.92 5.02
C ASP A 19 -6.76 -4.11 3.61
N VAL A 20 -7.47 -3.53 2.64
CA VAL A 20 -6.97 -3.47 1.26
C VAL A 20 -6.02 -2.29 1.18
N ASP A 21 -4.76 -2.60 0.90
CA ASP A 21 -3.73 -1.60 0.63
C ASP A 21 -2.98 -1.91 -0.65
N HIS A 22 -2.18 -0.97 -1.13
CA HIS A 22 -1.32 -1.19 -2.28
C HIS A 22 -0.13 -2.08 -1.92
N THR A 23 0.15 -3.07 -2.76
CA THR A 23 1.34 -3.94 -2.69
C THR A 23 2.61 -3.11 -2.87
N VAL A 24 2.57 -2.16 -3.80
CA VAL A 24 3.58 -1.10 -3.94
C VAL A 24 2.95 0.20 -3.50
N ASP A 25 3.52 0.79 -2.44
CA ASP A 25 3.08 2.07 -1.90
C ASP A 25 3.10 3.17 -2.98
N LEU A 26 2.06 4.01 -3.02
CA LEU A 26 1.99 5.16 -3.93
C LEU A 26 3.18 6.12 -3.72
N GLN A 27 3.66 6.25 -2.49
CA GLN A 27 4.83 7.06 -2.13
C GLN A 27 6.13 6.53 -2.75
N LEU A 28 6.15 5.24 -3.11
CA LEU A 28 7.28 4.58 -3.78
C LEU A 28 7.08 4.45 -5.30
N GLY A 29 6.04 5.08 -5.84
CA GLY A 29 5.70 5.05 -7.26
C GLY A 29 4.76 3.92 -7.68
N GLY A 30 4.03 3.30 -6.74
CA GLY A 30 2.98 2.34 -7.05
C GLY A 30 1.84 2.93 -7.89
N ALA A 31 1.19 2.10 -8.69
CA ALA A 31 0.01 2.49 -9.46
C ALA A 31 -1.26 2.40 -8.59
N ASP A 32 -2.21 3.34 -8.74
CA ASP A 32 -3.55 3.23 -8.14
C ASP A 32 -4.45 2.26 -8.94
N ASP A 33 -4.01 1.01 -9.04
CA ASP A 33 -4.69 -0.08 -9.76
C ASP A 33 -5.11 -1.19 -8.79
N ILE A 34 -6.24 -1.84 -9.07
CA ILE A 34 -6.72 -3.02 -8.34
C ILE A 34 -5.69 -4.16 -8.40
N LEU A 35 -4.93 -4.28 -9.50
CA LEU A 35 -3.82 -5.24 -9.61
C LEU A 35 -2.66 -4.94 -8.66
N ASN A 36 -2.52 -3.68 -8.23
CA ASN A 36 -1.58 -3.28 -7.21
C ASN A 36 -2.22 -3.28 -5.81
N MET A 37 -3.49 -3.68 -5.64
CA MET A 37 -4.14 -3.76 -4.34
C MET A 37 -4.15 -5.21 -3.84
N ASN A 38 -3.89 -5.41 -2.55
CA ASN A 38 -3.93 -6.75 -1.94
C ASN A 38 -4.49 -6.65 -0.50
N PRO A 39 -5.21 -7.67 -0.01
CA PRO A 39 -5.69 -7.69 1.36
C PRO A 39 -4.52 -8.06 2.28
N LEU A 40 -3.99 -7.05 2.95
CA LEU A 40 -2.92 -7.17 3.93
C LEU A 40 -3.52 -7.21 5.34
N ASN A 41 -2.90 -7.92 6.27
CA ASN A 41 -3.33 -7.86 7.68
C ASN A 41 -3.20 -6.41 8.17
N SER A 42 -4.29 -5.86 8.72
CA SER A 42 -4.37 -4.46 9.15
C SER A 42 -3.26 -4.08 10.14
N SER A 43 -2.86 -5.01 11.01
CA SER A 43 -1.78 -4.80 11.99
C SER A 43 -0.41 -4.67 11.32
N VAL A 44 -0.15 -5.49 10.31
CA VAL A 44 1.07 -5.49 9.51
C VAL A 44 1.14 -4.21 8.68
N ASN A 45 0.01 -3.81 8.10
CA ASN A 45 -0.08 -2.61 7.28
C ASN A 45 0.23 -1.34 8.06
N ARG A 46 -0.41 -1.17 9.22
CA ARG A 46 -0.18 0.01 10.08
C ARG A 46 1.25 0.06 10.61
N SER A 47 1.84 -1.08 10.96
CA SER A 47 3.21 -1.14 11.47
C SER A 47 4.24 -0.84 10.39
N LEU A 48 4.20 -1.54 9.25
CA LEU A 48 5.17 -1.36 8.15
C LEU A 48 5.02 -0.02 7.45
N GLY A 49 3.78 0.43 7.18
CA GLY A 49 3.52 1.74 6.59
C GLY A 49 4.10 2.86 7.45
N SER A 50 3.90 2.81 8.78
CA SER A 50 4.48 3.82 9.68
C SER A 50 6.02 3.78 9.72
N GLN A 51 6.63 2.60 9.59
CA GLN A 51 8.08 2.45 9.58
C GLN A 51 8.69 3.00 8.30
N ILE A 52 8.06 2.73 7.15
CA ILE A 52 8.47 3.27 5.85
C ILE A 52 8.30 4.78 5.88
N GLN A 53 7.12 5.29 6.24
CA GLN A 53 6.85 6.72 6.34
C GLN A 53 7.85 7.44 7.26
N ASN A 54 8.16 6.87 8.43
CA ASN A 54 9.13 7.47 9.35
C ASN A 54 10.56 7.46 8.81
N LYS A 55 10.92 6.51 7.94
CA LYS A 55 12.23 6.47 7.28
C LYS A 55 12.30 7.45 6.11
N ILE A 56 11.24 7.55 5.31
CA ILE A 56 11.24 8.38 4.09
C ILE A 56 10.81 9.83 4.31
N LYS A 57 10.21 10.18 5.46
CA LYS A 57 9.70 11.55 5.72
C LYS A 57 10.78 12.65 5.65
N ASN A 58 12.03 12.27 5.86
CA ASN A 58 13.17 13.19 5.83
C ASN A 58 13.95 13.13 4.51
N ASP A 59 13.57 12.20 3.61
CA ASP A 59 14.25 12.06 2.34
C ASP A 59 13.66 13.03 1.31
N PRO A 60 14.51 13.66 0.50
CA PRO A 60 14.04 14.48 -0.61
C PRO A 60 13.14 13.69 -1.56
N ILE A 61 12.09 14.33 -2.05
CA ILE A 61 11.30 13.82 -3.18
C ILE A 61 12.25 13.53 -4.34
N GLY A 62 12.15 12.33 -4.91
CA GLY A 62 13.06 11.82 -5.93
C GLY A 62 14.17 10.91 -5.41
N THR A 63 14.29 10.71 -4.10
CA THR A 63 15.26 9.76 -3.51
C THR A 63 14.94 8.33 -3.94
N LYS A 64 15.95 7.63 -4.45
CA LYS A 64 15.80 6.32 -5.08
C LYS A 64 16.22 5.20 -4.13
N TYR A 65 15.27 4.39 -3.72
CA TYR A 65 15.47 3.19 -2.91
C TYR A 65 15.45 1.96 -3.82
N GLY A 66 16.61 1.64 -4.39
CA GLY A 66 16.76 0.54 -5.34
C GLY A 66 15.94 0.76 -6.61
N LYS A 67 14.83 0.02 -6.76
CA LYS A 67 13.90 0.14 -7.90
C LYS A 67 12.74 1.11 -7.64
N TYR A 68 12.60 1.62 -6.43
CA TYR A 68 11.53 2.53 -6.03
C TYR A 68 12.05 3.95 -5.93
N THR A 69 11.21 4.93 -6.27
CA THR A 69 11.55 6.35 -6.20
C THR A 69 10.50 7.04 -5.35
N ILE A 70 10.93 7.79 -4.34
CA ILE A 70 10.04 8.59 -3.51
C ILE A 70 9.39 9.67 -4.38
N LYS A 71 8.07 9.77 -4.33
CA LYS A 71 7.27 10.77 -5.05
C LYS A 71 6.53 11.70 -4.10
#